data_AF-A0A5B2V229-F1
#
_entry.id   AF-A0A5B2V229-F1
#
_cell.length_a   1.000
_cell.length_b   1.000
_cell.length_c   1.000
_cell.angle_alpha   90.00
_cell.angle_beta   90.00
_cell.angle_gamma   90.00
#
_symmetry.space_group_name_H-M   'P 1'
#
loop_
_entity.id
_entity.type
_entity.pdbx_description
1 polymer ?
#
loop_
_entity_poly.entity_id
_entity_poly.type
_entity_poly.pdbx_seq_one_letter_code
_entity_poly.pdbx_strand_id
1 'polypeptide(L)' 'MATGSDYSAGQAPGHFKGSLSSRQLSLPVKSGHLVMGTWQSVYLGEQRDHDGAREVLATLHGDGA' A
#
# COMPACT_ATOMS: atom_id res chain seq x y z
N MET A 1 42.43 2.73 9.85
CA MET A 1 42.01 2.81 8.44
C MET A 1 40.59 2.24 8.37
N ALA A 2 39.56 3.11 8.33
CA ALA A 2 38.19 2.68 8.10
C ALA A 2 37.90 2.81 6.59
N THR A 3 37.62 1.69 5.92
CA THR A 3 37.18 1.68 4.52
C THR A 3 35.70 1.35 4.50
N GLY A 4 34.87 2.35 4.21
CA GLY A 4 33.43 2.19 4.10
C GLY A 4 33.00 1.48 2.81
N SER A 5 31.91 0.74 2.91
CA SER A 5 30.76 0.74 1.98
C SER A 5 29.85 -0.45 2.29
N ASP A 6 29.12 -0.37 3.40
CA ASP A 6 27.66 -0.33 3.45
C ASP A 6 26.86 -0.97 2.29
N TYR A 7 27.13 -2.22 1.95
CA TYR A 7 26.20 -3.02 1.16
C TYR A 7 25.65 -4.19 1.96
N SER A 8 24.89 -3.88 3.02
CA SER A 8 23.81 -4.77 3.43
C SER A 8 22.70 -4.65 2.39
N ALA A 9 22.82 -5.40 1.30
CA ALA A 9 21.77 -5.60 0.28
C ALA A 9 20.52 -6.32 0.83
N GLY A 10 20.27 -6.22 2.14
CA GLY A 10 19.26 -6.98 2.87
C GLY A 10 18.38 -6.14 3.81
N GLN A 11 18.71 -4.87 4.06
CA GLN A 11 17.92 -3.99 4.93
C GLN A 11 17.91 -2.58 4.31
N ALA A 12 16.90 -2.15 3.57
CA ALA A 12 15.49 -2.31 3.86
C ALA A 12 14.64 -2.47 2.60
N PRO A 13 13.88 -3.57 2.46
CA PRO A 13 12.58 -3.52 1.80
C PRO A 13 11.59 -2.80 2.74
N GLY A 14 11.94 -1.57 3.15
CA GLY A 14 11.25 -0.81 4.22
C GLY A 14 9.89 -0.27 3.81
N HIS A 15 9.55 -0.33 2.52
CA HIS A 15 8.25 0.10 2.00
C HIS A 15 7.47 -1.00 1.27
N PHE A 16 8.06 -2.19 1.09
CA PHE A 16 7.37 -3.32 0.44
C PHE A 16 6.58 -4.19 1.42
N LYS A 17 6.72 -3.96 2.73
CA LYS A 17 6.02 -4.71 3.79
C LYS A 17 5.06 -3.82 4.60
N GLY A 18 4.43 -2.84 3.95
CA GLY A 18 3.46 -1.97 4.62
C GLY A 18 2.15 -2.67 5.04
N SER A 19 1.81 -3.83 4.47
CA SER A 19 0.49 -4.43 4.72
C SER A 19 0.53 -5.95 4.67
N LEU A 20 1.10 -6.57 5.70
CA LEU A 20 0.73 -7.95 6.02
C LEU A 20 -0.70 -7.93 6.58
N SER A 21 -1.69 -7.97 5.68
CA SER A 21 -3.10 -8.23 5.98
C SER A 21 -3.88 -7.14 6.77
N SER A 22 -3.81 -5.87 6.35
CA SER A 22 -4.92 -4.94 6.67
C SER A 22 -6.04 -5.12 5.65
N ARG A 23 -7.30 -5.27 6.10
CA ARG A 23 -8.50 -5.35 5.22
C ARG A 23 -9.04 -3.97 4.82
N GLN A 24 -8.37 -2.88 5.22
CA GLN A 24 -8.76 -1.51 4.95
C GLN A 24 -7.53 -0.64 4.65
N LEU A 25 -7.71 0.34 3.77
CA LEU A 25 -6.74 1.37 3.43
C LEU A 25 -7.40 2.75 3.48
N SER A 26 -6.64 3.77 3.87
CA SER A 26 -7.02 5.18 3.72
C SER A 26 -6.09 5.81 2.69
N LEU A 27 -6.67 6.41 1.64
CA LEU A 27 -5.93 6.98 0.52
C LEU A 27 -6.31 8.45 0.34
N PRO A 28 -5.34 9.37 0.20
CA PRO A 28 -5.63 10.78 -0.07
C PRO A 28 -6.22 10.98 -1.46
N VAL A 29 -7.20 11.87 -1.57
CA VAL A 29 -7.80 12.30 -2.85
C VAL A 29 -7.62 13.80 -3.01
N LYS A 30 -7.21 14.24 -4.20
CA LYS A 30 -7.10 15.65 -4.56
C LYS A 30 -7.64 15.86 -5.96
N SER A 31 -8.53 16.85 -6.11
CA SER A 31 -9.14 17.20 -7.41
C SER A 31 -9.75 15.99 -8.13
N GLY A 32 -10.36 15.06 -7.39
CA GLY A 32 -10.97 13.84 -7.95
C GLY A 32 -10.00 12.69 -8.26
N HIS A 33 -8.70 12.82 -7.95
CA HIS A 33 -7.70 11.79 -8.20
C HIS A 33 -7.06 11.28 -6.90
N LEU A 34 -6.78 9.97 -6.84
CA LEU A 34 -5.96 9.40 -5.77
C LEU A 34 -4.52 9.94 -5.85
N VAL A 35 -4.00 10.42 -4.73
CA VAL A 35 -2.64 10.96 -4.65
C VAL A 35 -1.70 9.81 -4.27
N MET A 36 -1.23 9.10 -5.29
CA MET A 36 -0.32 7.96 -5.15
C MET A 36 1.02 8.24 -5.84
N GLY A 37 2.10 7.66 -5.30
CA GLY A 37 3.40 7.66 -5.96
C GLY A 37 3.43 6.75 -7.19
N THR A 38 4.35 7.00 -8.11
CA THR A 38 4.48 6.28 -9.41
C THR A 38 4.49 4.76 -9.29
N TRP A 39 5.04 4.23 -8.20
CA TRP A 39 5.20 2.79 -7.97
C TRP A 39 4.23 2.23 -6.93
N GLN A 40 3.31 3.05 -6.40
CA GLN A 40 2.30 2.59 -5.47
C GLN A 40 1.15 1.95 -6.22
N SER A 41 0.65 0.84 -5.70
CA SER A 41 -0.49 0.12 -6.24
C SER A 41 -1.31 -0.47 -5.10
N VAL A 42 -2.61 -0.62 -5.34
CA VAL A 42 -3.58 -1.16 -4.38
C VAL A 42 -4.03 -2.53 -4.90
N TYR A 43 -3.91 -3.55 -4.05
CA TYR A 43 -4.28 -4.91 -4.39
C TYR A 43 -5.22 -5.50 -3.33
N LEU A 44 -6.20 -6.29 -3.80
CA LEU A 44 -6.99 -7.17 -2.96
C LEU A 44 -6.34 -8.56 -2.97
N GLY A 45 -5.63 -8.90 -1.89
CA GLY A 45 -5.11 -10.26 -1.68
C GLY A 45 -6.14 -11.14 -0.99
N GLU A 46 -6.55 -12.24 -1.62
CA GLU A 46 -7.35 -13.28 -0.97
C GLU A 46 -6.43 -14.38 -0.44
N GLN A 47 -6.61 -14.79 0.83
CA GLN A 47 -5.79 -15.80 1.50
C GLN A 47 -6.57 -17.12 1.77
N ARG A 48 -7.70 -17.32 1.10
CA ARG A 48 -8.47 -18.57 1.21
C ARG A 48 -8.27 -19.45 -0.01
N ASP A 49 -8.19 -20.75 0.25
CA ASP A 49 -8.14 -21.80 -0.75
C ASP A 49 -9.50 -22.07 -1.43
N HIS A 50 -10.59 -21.46 -0.92
CA HIS A 50 -11.95 -21.64 -1.42
C HIS A 50 -12.58 -20.33 -1.90
N ASP A 51 -13.24 -20.45 -3.03
CA ASP A 51 -13.76 -19.37 -3.85
C ASP A 51 -15.01 -18.72 -3.22
N GLY A 52 -15.20 -17.44 -3.51
CA GLY A 52 -16.48 -16.76 -3.30
C GLY A 52 -16.38 -15.31 -3.77
N ALA A 53 -17.51 -14.66 -4.01
CA ALA A 53 -17.51 -13.23 -4.34
C ALA A 53 -16.91 -12.39 -3.19
N ARG A 54 -16.27 -11.28 -3.54
CA ARG A 54 -15.78 -10.26 -2.60
C ARG A 54 -16.38 -8.93 -2.96
N GLU A 55 -16.66 -8.14 -1.94
CA GLU A 55 -17.09 -6.77 -2.08
C GLU A 55 -16.04 -5.87 -1.42
N VAL A 56 -15.70 -4.77 -2.10
CA VAL A 56 -14.83 -3.73 -1.57
C VAL A 56 -15.67 -2.48 -1.39
N LEU A 57 -15.82 -2.05 -0.14
CA LEU A 57 -16.47 -0.78 0.17
C LEU A 57 -15.45 0.35 0.10
N ALA A 58 -15.73 1.36 -0.71
CA ALA A 58 -14.99 2.61 -0.76
C ALA A 58 -15.85 3.73 -0.19
N THR A 59 -15.35 4.41 0.83
CA THR A 59 -15.99 5.60 1.38
C THR A 59 -15.14 6.82 1.12
N LEU A 60 -15.73 7.85 0.51
CA LEU A 60 -15.08 9.13 0.26
C LEU A 60 -15.55 10.13 1.31
N HIS A 61 -14.61 10.69 2.05
CA HIS A 61 -14.86 11.75 3.01
C HIS A 61 -13.96 12.94 2.70
N GLY A 62 -14.52 14.14 2.77
CA GLY A 62 -13.83 15.40 2.58
C GLY A 62 -14.80 16.54 2.74
N ASP A 63 -14.27 17.74 2.94
CA ASP A 63 -15.08 18.94 2.99
C ASP A 63 -15.50 19.28 1.55
N GLY A 64 -16.81 19.38 1.32
CA GLY A 64 -17.33 19.88 0.04
C GLY A 64 -16.84 21.31 -0.15
N ALA A 65 -16.11 21.55 -1.24
CA ALA A 65 -15.77 22.90 -1.66
C ALA A 65 -17.00 23.61 -2.24
#